data_AF-A0A1A9QE24-F1
#
_entry.id   AF-A0A1A9QE24-F1
#
_cell.length_a   1.000
_cell.length_b   1.000
_cell.length_c   1.000
_cell.angle_alpha   90.00
_cell.angle_beta   90.00
_cell.angle_gamma   90.00
#
_symmetry.space_group_name_H-M   'P 1'
#
loop_
_entity.id
_entity.type
_entity.pdbx_description
1 polymer ?
#
loop_
_entity_poly.entity_id
_entity_poly.type
_entity_poly.pdbx_seq_one_letter_code
_entity_poly.pdbx_strand_id
1 'polypeptide(L)'
;MNYSNNLFIFCSSTLAFASLGFVIPIDNYENNQLLNVSNSHSQLFLSPKSFKKLGLKESNWFKYYTEGKEKHSKVISIIAEANRYVLYLSESKDTKLITNISYLLDSSYFWANLFDHL
;
A
#
# COMPACT_ATOMS: atom_id res chain seq x y z
N MET A 1 43.31 30.65 -8.24
CA MET A 1 42.81 29.38 -8.83
C MET A 1 41.88 28.68 -7.83
N ASN A 2 40.65 29.18 -7.62
CA ASN A 2 39.72 28.61 -6.62
C ASN A 2 38.40 28.05 -7.24
N TYR A 3 38.15 28.26 -8.53
CA TYR A 3 36.92 27.82 -9.19
C TYR A 3 36.81 26.29 -9.32
N SER A 4 37.94 25.58 -9.48
CA SER A 4 37.98 24.12 -9.62
C SER A 4 37.47 23.40 -8.37
N ASN A 5 37.86 23.86 -7.17
CA ASN A 5 37.43 23.23 -5.91
C ASN A 5 35.93 23.49 -5.65
N ASN A 6 35.45 24.70 -5.93
CA ASN A 6 34.03 25.03 -5.75
C ASN A 6 33.14 24.23 -6.72
N LEU A 7 33.59 24.02 -7.97
CA LEU A 7 32.88 23.20 -8.95
C LEU A 7 32.85 21.73 -8.53
N PHE A 8 33.95 21.19 -8.02
CA PHE A 8 34.02 19.81 -7.54
C PHE A 8 33.12 19.57 -6.31
N ILE A 9 33.05 20.53 -5.39
CA ILE A 9 32.15 20.49 -4.24
C ILE A 9 30.68 20.58 -4.70
N PHE A 10 30.38 21.42 -5.68
CA PHE A 10 29.03 21.53 -6.24
C PHE A 10 28.60 20.25 -6.97
N CYS A 11 29.47 19.67 -7.79
CA CYS A 11 29.19 18.41 -8.49
C CYS A 11 29.07 17.22 -7.52
N SER A 12 29.92 17.13 -6.50
CA SER A 12 29.85 16.04 -5.51
C SER A 12 28.62 16.15 -4.61
N SER A 13 28.23 17.36 -4.20
CA SER A 13 26.98 17.58 -3.45
C SER A 13 25.74 17.28 -4.29
N THR A 14 25.67 17.71 -5.55
CA THR A 14 24.54 17.38 -6.44
C THR A 14 24.44 15.87 -6.70
N LEU A 15 25.56 15.16 -6.89
CA LEU A 15 25.58 13.69 -6.97
C LEU A 15 25.09 13.03 -5.68
N ALA A 16 25.48 13.55 -4.51
CA ALA A 16 25.02 13.04 -3.22
C ALA A 16 23.52 13.29 -2.98
N PHE A 17 22.99 14.45 -3.37
CA PHE A 17 21.56 14.72 -3.28
C PHE A 17 20.75 13.88 -4.27
N ALA A 18 21.26 13.68 -5.49
CA ALA A 18 20.64 12.80 -6.47
C ALA A 18 20.60 11.36 -5.95
N SER A 19 21.69 10.85 -5.39
CA SER A 19 21.78 9.48 -4.85
C SER A 19 20.87 9.26 -3.64
N LEU A 20 20.73 10.25 -2.74
CA LEU A 20 19.78 10.17 -1.62
C LEU A 20 18.32 10.07 -2.10
N GLY A 21 17.95 10.74 -3.18
CA GLY A 21 16.62 10.62 -3.78
C GLY A 21 16.31 9.21 -4.31
N PHE A 22 17.32 8.43 -4.71
CA PHE A 22 17.14 7.02 -5.12
C PHE A 22 16.85 6.07 -3.96
N VAL A 23 17.07 6.49 -2.72
CA VAL A 23 16.98 5.60 -1.55
C VAL A 23 15.72 5.83 -0.73
N ILE A 24 14.95 6.91 -0.97
CA ILE A 24 13.74 7.19 -0.19
C ILE A 24 12.59 6.29 -0.68
N PRO A 25 12.17 5.28 0.11
CA PRO A 25 10.97 4.52 -0.20
C PRO A 25 9.74 5.40 0.03
N ILE A 26 8.76 5.30 -0.87
CA ILE A 26 7.43 5.86 -0.73
C ILE A 26 6.47 4.69 -0.59
N ASP A 27 5.75 4.69 0.52
CA ASP A 27 4.65 3.76 0.76
C ASP A 27 3.43 4.18 -0.06
N ASN A 28 2.99 3.30 -0.96
CA ASN A 28 1.78 3.52 -1.74
C ASN A 28 0.59 2.87 -1.03
N TYR A 29 -0.41 3.67 -0.69
CA TYR A 29 -1.64 3.20 -0.07
C TYR A 29 -2.79 3.16 -1.09
N GLU A 30 -3.65 2.16 -0.96
CA GLU A 30 -4.91 2.10 -1.70
C GLU A 30 -6.09 2.30 -0.75
N ASN A 31 -7.05 3.12 -1.16
CA ASN A 31 -8.29 3.35 -0.41
C ASN A 31 -9.38 2.43 -0.93
N ASN A 32 -10.14 1.83 -0.03
CA ASN A 32 -11.18 0.87 -0.36
C ASN A 32 -12.29 0.85 0.70
N GLN A 33 -13.31 0.02 0.48
CA GLN A 33 -14.44 -0.13 1.37
C GLN A 33 -14.53 -1.55 1.90
N LEU A 34 -14.60 -1.65 3.22
CA LEU A 34 -14.91 -2.87 3.94
C LEU A 34 -16.42 -2.97 4.13
N LEU A 35 -17.04 -4.05 3.66
CA LEU A 35 -18.47 -4.31 3.82
C LEU A 35 -18.70 -5.36 4.90
N ASN A 36 -19.30 -4.97 6.03
CA ASN A 36 -19.71 -5.93 7.05
C ASN A 36 -20.98 -6.67 6.62
N VAL A 37 -20.80 -7.90 6.13
CA VAL A 37 -21.91 -8.75 5.65
C VAL A 37 -22.61 -9.47 6.81
N SER A 38 -21.87 -9.79 7.86
CA SER A 38 -22.40 -10.47 9.05
C SER A 38 -21.60 -10.14 10.31
N ASN A 39 -22.13 -10.49 11.47
CA ASN A 39 -21.41 -10.44 12.76
C ASN A 39 -20.34 -11.54 12.87
N SER A 40 -19.63 -11.84 11.79
CA SER A 40 -18.55 -12.84 11.82
C SER A 40 -17.53 -12.61 10.73
N HIS A 41 -17.95 -11.96 9.64
CA HIS A 41 -17.12 -11.75 8.47
C HIS A 41 -17.40 -10.40 7.81
N SER A 42 -16.33 -9.75 7.36
CA SER A 42 -16.38 -8.59 6.50
C SER A 42 -15.82 -8.93 5.12
N GLN A 43 -16.26 -8.20 4.10
CA GLN A 43 -15.84 -8.37 2.72
C GLN A 43 -15.01 -7.18 2.25
N LEU A 44 -13.96 -7.46 1.51
CA LEU A 44 -13.14 -6.49 0.80
C LEU A 44 -13.02 -6.90 -0.66
N PHE A 45 -13.34 -5.99 -1.57
CA PHE A 45 -13.15 -6.22 -3.00
C PHE A 45 -11.80 -5.69 -3.45
N LEU A 46 -10.95 -6.54 -4.01
CA LEU A 46 -9.66 -6.15 -4.54
C LEU A 46 -9.64 -6.26 -6.06
N SER A 47 -9.00 -5.29 -6.72
CA SER A 47 -8.65 -5.45 -8.13
C SER A 47 -7.61 -6.59 -8.28
N PRO A 48 -7.54 -7.26 -9.45
CA PRO A 48 -6.52 -8.28 -9.69
C PRO A 48 -5.09 -7.75 -9.50
N LYS A 49 -4.84 -6.48 -9.86
CA LYS A 49 -3.55 -5.80 -9.66
C LYS A 49 -3.24 -5.66 -8.18
N SER A 50 -4.23 -5.21 -7.39
CA SER A 50 -4.06 -5.02 -5.95
C SER A 50 -3.83 -6.33 -5.22
N PHE A 51 -4.62 -7.35 -5.54
CA PHE A 51 -4.47 -8.69 -4.98
C PHE A 51 -3.08 -9.28 -5.25
N LYS A 52 -2.59 -9.15 -6.49
CA LYS A 52 -1.26 -9.63 -6.87
C LYS A 52 -0.13 -8.95 -6.09
N LYS A 53 -0.23 -7.63 -5.87
CA LYS A 53 0.76 -6.86 -5.10
C LYS A 53 0.75 -7.23 -3.62
N LEU A 54 -0.44 -7.38 -3.03
CA LEU A 54 -0.58 -7.74 -1.62
C LEU A 54 -0.12 -9.17 -1.31
N GLY A 55 -0.11 -10.07 -2.29
CA GLY A 55 0.39 -11.44 -2.14
C GLY A 55 -0.34 -12.24 -1.06
N LEU A 56 -1.62 -11.94 -0.84
CA LEU A 56 -2.41 -12.49 0.26
C LEU A 56 -2.73 -13.97 0.04
N LYS A 57 -2.79 -14.69 1.16
CA LYS A 57 -3.22 -16.09 1.24
C LYS A 57 -4.25 -16.23 2.34
N GLU A 58 -5.06 -17.28 2.27
CA GLU A 58 -5.95 -17.63 3.37
C GLU A 58 -5.15 -17.85 4.67
N SER A 59 -5.76 -17.53 5.81
CA SER A 59 -5.15 -17.47 7.14
C SER A 59 -4.09 -16.40 7.39
N ASN A 60 -3.67 -15.62 6.37
CA ASN A 60 -2.78 -14.47 6.60
C ASN A 60 -3.50 -13.37 7.37
N TRP A 61 -2.74 -12.55 8.09
CA TRP A 61 -3.25 -11.30 8.64
C TRP A 61 -3.21 -10.23 7.56
N PHE A 62 -4.34 -9.54 7.39
CA PHE A 62 -4.47 -8.37 6.56
C PHE A 62 -4.43 -7.12 7.44
N LYS A 63 -3.43 -6.28 7.21
CA LYS A 63 -3.22 -5.01 7.89
C LYS A 63 -3.86 -3.88 7.08
N TYR A 64 -4.68 -3.06 7.74
CA TYR A 64 -5.33 -1.91 7.14
C TYR A 64 -5.50 -0.80 8.19
N TYR A 65 -5.89 0.38 7.74
CA TYR A 65 -6.12 1.56 8.55
C TYR A 65 -7.57 2.00 8.38
N THR A 66 -8.21 2.37 9.48
CA THR A 66 -9.55 2.98 9.49
C THR A 66 -9.55 4.09 10.51
N GLU A 67 -10.08 5.26 10.15
CA GLU A 67 -10.11 6.43 11.04
C GLU A 67 -8.72 6.76 11.64
N GLY A 68 -7.66 6.57 10.86
CA GLY A 68 -6.27 6.78 11.29
C GLY A 68 -5.72 5.73 12.27
N LYS A 69 -6.49 4.69 12.60
CA LYS A 69 -6.06 3.58 13.47
C LYS A 69 -5.72 2.35 12.66
N GLU A 70 -4.56 1.76 12.95
CA GLU A 70 -4.16 0.47 12.42
C GLU A 70 -5.06 -0.64 12.97
N LYS A 71 -5.51 -1.51 12.08
CA LYS A 71 -6.30 -2.70 12.39
C LYS A 71 -5.76 -3.90 11.62
N HIS A 72 -6.00 -5.07 12.18
CA HIS A 72 -5.59 -6.35 11.63
C HIS A 72 -6.80 -7.27 11.63
N SER A 73 -7.08 -7.89 10.49
CA SER A 73 -8.11 -8.91 10.37
C SER A 73 -7.54 -10.12 9.65
N LYS A 74 -7.91 -11.32 10.09
CA LYS A 74 -7.44 -12.55 9.47
C LYS A 74 -8.19 -12.78 8.15
N VAL A 75 -7.49 -13.09 7.08
CA VAL A 75 -8.10 -13.53 5.81
C VAL A 75 -8.64 -14.93 6.02
N ILE A 76 -9.96 -15.07 5.96
CA ILE A 76 -10.66 -16.35 6.16
C ILE A 76 -10.79 -17.07 4.82
N SER A 77 -11.15 -16.36 3.76
CA SER A 77 -11.28 -16.93 2.42
C SER A 77 -11.04 -15.89 1.35
N ILE A 78 -10.62 -16.37 0.17
CA ILE A 78 -10.39 -15.57 -1.03
C ILE A 78 -11.17 -16.20 -2.19
N ILE A 79 -12.10 -15.45 -2.78
CA ILE A 79 -12.87 -15.89 -3.95
C ILE A 79 -12.45 -15.07 -5.17
N ALA A 80 -12.09 -15.73 -6.26
CA ALA A 80 -11.83 -15.08 -7.53
C ALA A 80 -13.13 -14.90 -8.32
N GLU A 81 -13.43 -13.68 -8.73
CA GLU A 81 -14.49 -13.33 -9.68
C GLU A 81 -13.89 -12.80 -10.99
N ALA A 82 -14.71 -12.66 -12.04
CA ALA A 82 -14.25 -12.33 -13.39
C ALA A 82 -13.27 -11.14 -13.47
N ASN A 83 -13.50 -10.09 -12.67
CA ASN A 83 -12.68 -8.86 -12.69
C ASN A 83 -12.20 -8.40 -11.30
N ARG A 84 -12.28 -9.25 -10.28
CA ARG A 84 -11.93 -8.88 -8.89
C ARG A 84 -11.72 -10.11 -8.01
N TYR A 85 -11.12 -9.88 -6.86
CA TYR A 85 -11.02 -10.85 -5.77
C TYR A 85 -11.87 -10.38 -4.60
N VAL A 86 -12.64 -11.28 -4.01
CA VAL A 86 -13.42 -11.03 -2.80
C VAL A 86 -12.69 -11.65 -1.62
N LEU A 87 -12.28 -10.81 -0.68
CA LEU A 87 -11.61 -11.24 0.54
C LEU A 87 -12.63 -11.24 1.68
N TYR A 88 -12.74 -12.38 2.35
CA TYR A 88 -13.50 -12.50 3.58
C TYR A 88 -12.54 -12.37 4.74
N LEU A 89 -12.75 -11.36 5.60
CA LEU A 89 -11.91 -11.08 6.75
C LEU A 89 -12.66 -11.39 8.05
N SER A 90 -11.93 -11.83 9.08
CA SER A 90 -12.46 -12.08 10.41
C SER A 90 -12.98 -10.79 11.06
N GLU A 91 -14.11 -10.93 11.75
CA GLU A 91 -14.93 -9.85 12.29
C GLU A 91 -14.21 -8.68 13.02
N SER A 92 -14.81 -7.50 12.89
CA SER A 92 -14.79 -6.39 13.86
C SER A 92 -16.23 -6.24 14.39
N LYS A 93 -16.41 -6.12 15.72
CA LYS A 93 -17.68 -6.18 16.49
C LYS A 93 -18.83 -5.23 16.07
N ASP A 94 -18.68 -4.47 14.99
CA ASP A 94 -19.65 -3.47 14.56
C ASP A 94 -20.60 -4.00 13.49
N THR A 95 -21.87 -4.04 13.85
CA THR A 95 -23.02 -4.39 13.01
C THR A 95 -23.08 -3.56 11.73
N LYS A 96 -23.09 -4.23 10.57
CA LYS A 96 -23.52 -3.73 9.24
C LYS A 96 -23.14 -2.27 8.93
N LEU A 97 -21.85 -1.98 8.93
CA LEU A 97 -21.31 -0.71 8.45
C LEU A 97 -20.44 -0.93 7.20
N ILE A 98 -20.54 0.01 6.27
CA ILE A 98 -19.54 0.21 5.23
C ILE A 98 -18.47 1.08 5.86
N THR A 99 -17.23 0.58 5.91
CA THR A 99 -16.12 1.31 6.52
C THR A 99 -15.08 1.61 5.45
N ASN A 100 -14.72 2.89 5.31
CA ASN A 100 -13.61 3.28 4.46
C ASN A 100 -12.30 2.87 5.13
N ILE A 101 -11.48 2.13 4.39
CA ILE A 101 -10.18 1.67 4.84
C ILE A 101 -9.09 2.11 3.86
N SER A 102 -7.87 2.18 4.36
CA SER A 102 -6.68 2.23 3.51
C SER A 102 -5.72 1.11 3.88
N TYR A 103 -4.97 0.59 2.90
CA TYR A 103 -3.97 -0.44 3.14
C TYR A 103 -2.72 -0.18 2.30
N LEU A 104 -1.58 -0.59 2.84
CA LEU A 104 -0.31 -0.51 2.13
C LEU A 104 -0.33 -1.50 0.97
N LEU A 105 -0.14 -1.01 -0.24
CA LEU A 105 -0.16 -1.81 -1.45
C LEU A 105 1.23 -2.30 -1.81
N ASP A 106 2.20 -1.39 -1.82
CA ASP A 106 3.62 -1.65 -2.01
C ASP A 106 4.43 -0.43 -1.54
N SER A 107 5.76 -0.58 -1.53
CA SER A 107 6.70 0.51 -1.36
C SER A 107 7.57 0.58 -2.61
N SER A 108 7.68 1.77 -3.21
CA SER A 108 8.52 2.02 -4.38
C SER A 108 9.45 3.22 -4.12
N TYR A 109 10.57 3.30 -4.83
CA TYR A 109 11.45 4.46 -4.71
C TYR A 109 10.84 5.68 -5.40
N PHE A 110 11.09 6.88 -4.84
CA PHE A 110 10.54 8.14 -5.36
C PHE A 110 10.65 8.30 -6.87
N TRP A 111 11.83 8.01 -7.44
CA TRP A 111 12.05 8.15 -8.88
C TRP A 111 11.27 7.13 -9.72
N ALA A 112 11.05 5.91 -9.23
CA ALA A 112 10.26 4.91 -9.95
C ALA A 112 8.82 5.41 -10.18
N ASN A 113 8.22 6.05 -9.18
CA ASN A 113 6.90 6.66 -9.31
C ASN A 113 6.90 7.89 -10.23
N LEU A 114 7.97 8.71 -10.22
CA LEU A 114 8.05 9.89 -11.08
C LEU A 114 8.13 9.53 -12.56
N PHE A 115 8.87 8.48 -12.91
CA PHE A 115 9.05 8.05 -14.30
C PHE A 115 7.94 7.13 -14.83
N ASP A 116 7.17 6.46 -13.97
CA ASP A 116 5.99 5.67 -14.37
C ASP A 116 4.85 6.53 -14.97
N HIS A 117 4.91 7.86 -14.81
CA HIS A 117 3.92 8.83 -15.28
C HIS A 117 4.41 9.75 -16.41
N LEU A 118 5.60 9.51 -16.96
CA LEU A 118 6.17 10.19 -18.13
C LEU A 118 6.05 9.31 -19.39
#